data_AF-A0A2Z6NI83-F1
#
_entry.id   AF-A0A2Z6NI83-F1
#
_cell.length_a   1.000
_cell.length_b   1.000
_cell.length_c   1.000
_cell.angle_alpha   90.00
_cell.angle_beta   90.00
_cell.angle_gamma   90.00
#
_symmetry.space_group_name_H-M   'P 1'
#
loop_
_entity.id
_entity.type
_entity.pdbx_description
1 polymer ?
#
loop_
_entity_poly.entity_id
_entity_poly.type
_entity_poly.pdbx_seq_one_letter_code
_entity_poly.pdbx_strand_id
1 'polypeptide(L)' 'MEALVAEKRRELVENVALLDDQLEKAFSMKKPISATELEEAVRRATITRRFIPLFMGSALKYKVTIELP' A
#
# COMPACT_ATOMS: atom_id res chain seq x y z
N MET A 1 -12.88 -12.02 -8.77
CA MET A 1 -12.51 -11.01 -7.75
C MET A 1 -11.01 -10.98 -7.51
N GLU A 2 -10.35 -12.14 -7.40
CA GLU A 2 -8.91 -12.25 -7.17
C GLU A 2 -8.04 -11.57 -8.25
N ALA A 3 -8.44 -11.63 -9.53
CA ALA A 3 -7.71 -10.95 -10.61
C ALA A 3 -7.63 -9.42 -10.40
N LEU A 4 -8.75 -8.80 -10.00
CA LEU A 4 -8.84 -7.36 -9.70
C LEU A 4 -8.01 -6.98 -8.46
N VAL A 5 -7.99 -7.85 -7.45
CA VAL A 5 -7.17 -7.66 -6.23
C VAL A 5 -5.69 -7.71 -6.57
N ALA A 6 -5.26 -8.69 -7.37
CA ALA A 6 -3.87 -8.84 -7.78
C ALA A 6 -3.40 -7.66 -8.65
N GLU A 7 -4.26 -7.21 -9.57
CA GLU A 7 -4.00 -6.03 -10.42
C GLU A 7 -3.85 -4.75 -9.58
N LYS A 8 -4.80 -4.47 -8.68
CA LYS A 8 -4.74 -3.27 -7.82
C LYS A 8 -3.60 -3.31 -6.83
N ARG A 9 -3.25 -4.48 -6.30
CA ARG A 9 -2.06 -4.64 -5.44
C ARG A 9 -0.79 -4.33 -6.23
N ARG A 10 -0.69 -4.81 -7.47
CA ARG A 10 0.47 -4.54 -8.32
C ARG A 10 0.59 -3.06 -8.65
N GLU A 11 -0.51 -2.41 -9.04
CA GLU A 11 -0.58 -0.97 -9.31
C GLU A 11 -0.15 -0.14 -8.08
N LEU A 12 -0.60 -0.53 -6.87
CA LEU A 12 -0.18 0.11 -5.63
C LEU A 12 1.33 -0.02 -5.41
N VAL A 13 1.89 -1.22 -5.57
CA VAL A 13 3.33 -1.46 -5.39
C VAL A 13 4.15 -0.67 -6.40
N GLU A 14 3.74 -0.64 -7.67
CA GLU A 14 4.41 0.13 -8.72
C GLU A 14 4.42 1.64 -8.39
N ASN A 15 3.29 2.19 -7.94
CA ASN A 15 3.19 3.61 -7.55
C ASN A 15 4.03 3.95 -6.31
N VAL A 16 4.03 3.09 -5.28
CA VAL A 16 4.80 3.35 -4.04
C VAL A 16 6.30 3.16 -4.29
N ALA A 17 6.69 2.23 -5.16
CA ALA A 17 8.09 2.01 -5.51
C ALA A 17 8.73 3.24 -6.18
N LEU A 18 7.97 4.02 -6.95
CA LEU A 18 8.45 5.29 -7.53
C LEU A 18 8.73 6.37 -6.48
N LEU A 19 8.18 6.22 -5.28
CA LEU A 19 8.22 7.23 -4.21
C LEU A 19 9.16 6.84 -3.06
N ASP A 20 9.60 5.58 -3.00
CA ASP A 20 10.40 5.01 -1.90
C ASP A 20 11.58 4.18 -2.44
N ASP A 21 12.81 4.68 -2.22
CA ASP A 21 14.04 4.06 -2.71
C ASP A 21 14.28 2.64 -2.16
N GLN A 22 13.75 2.30 -0.98
CA GLN A 22 13.90 0.96 -0.41
C GLN A 22 12.98 -0.03 -1.11
N LEU A 23 11.73 0.36 -1.32
CA LEU A 23 10.75 -0.45 -2.04
C LEU A 23 11.14 -0.60 -3.52
N GLU A 24 11.67 0.45 -4.15
CA GLU A 24 12.18 0.41 -5.53
C GLU A 24 13.25 -0.68 -5.69
N LYS A 25 14.24 -0.70 -4.79
CA LYS A 25 15.31 -1.70 -4.80
C LYS A 25 14.76 -3.11 -4.63
N ALA A 26 13.84 -3.31 -3.71
CA ALA A 26 13.21 -4.61 -3.48
C ALA A 26 12.40 -5.08 -4.71
N PHE A 27 11.65 -4.18 -5.33
CA PHE A 27 10.86 -4.43 -6.53
C PHE A 27 11.73 -4.76 -7.74
N SER A 28 12.81 -3.99 -7.96
CA SER A 28 13.76 -4.18 -9.06
C SER A 28 14.53 -5.51 -8.94
N MET A 29 14.81 -5.94 -7.70
CA MET A 29 15.38 -7.26 -7.40
C MET A 29 14.37 -8.42 -7.52
N LYS A 30 13.10 -8.15 -7.88
CA LYS A 30 12.00 -9.14 -7.91
C LYS A 30 11.87 -9.93 -6.60
N LYS A 31 12.26 -9.33 -5.47
CA LYS A 31 12.07 -9.97 -4.17
C LYS A 31 10.59 -9.93 -3.79
N PRO A 32 10.10 -10.97 -3.08
CA PRO A 32 8.73 -10.94 -2.55
C PRO A 32 8.62 -9.81 -1.52
N ILE A 33 7.78 -8.81 -1.81
CA ILE A 33 7.50 -7.70 -0.90
C ILE A 33 6.50 -8.18 0.16
N SER A 34 6.95 -8.18 1.41
CA SER A 34 6.11 -8.51 2.57
C SER A 34 5.07 -7.43 2.83
N ALA A 35 4.00 -7.79 3.55
CA ALA A 35 2.95 -6.82 3.91
C ALA A 35 3.51 -5.69 4.81
N THR A 36 4.43 -6.02 5.71
CA THR A 36 5.09 -5.06 6.61
C THR A 36 5.99 -4.08 5.87
N GLU A 37 6.79 -4.54 4.91
CA GLU A 37 7.63 -3.64 4.09
C GLU A 37 6.80 -2.68 3.26
N LEU A 38 5.67 -3.15 2.72
CA LEU A 38 4.75 -2.30 1.96
C LEU A 38 4.10 -1.24 2.85
N GLU A 39 3.68 -1.61 4.06
CA GLU A 39 3.11 -0.69 5.04
C GLU A 39 4.11 0.39 5.46
N GLU A 40 5.36 0.00 5.75
CA GLU A 40 6.42 0.94 6.07
C GLU A 40 6.74 1.90 4.92
N ALA A 41 6.79 1.37 3.68
CA ALA A 41 7.02 2.19 2.49
C ALA A 41 5.88 3.20 2.28
N VAL A 42 4.62 2.77 2.41
CA VAL A 42 3.45 3.67 2.38
C VAL A 42 3.59 4.73 3.48
N ARG A 43 3.94 4.35 4.71
CA ARG A 43 4.15 5.30 5.82
C ARG A 43 5.25 6.33 5.53
N ARG A 44 6.37 5.93 4.94
CA ARG A 44 7.44 6.86 4.54
C ARG A 44 6.97 7.82 3.44
N ALA A 45 6.26 7.30 2.44
CA ALA A 45 5.71 8.08 1.34
C ALA A 45 4.62 9.08 1.80
N THR A 46 3.85 8.76 2.84
CA THR A 46 2.87 9.69 3.43
C THR A 46 3.51 10.77 4.28
N ILE A 47 4.50 10.43 5.12
CA ILE A 47 5.23 11.41 5.93
C ILE A 47 5.92 12.46 5.06
N THR A 48 6.47 12.04 3.93
CA THR A 48 7.09 12.94 2.94
C THR A 48 6.08 13.70 2.08
N ARG A 49 4.77 13.50 2.31
CA ARG A 49 3.64 14.11 1.59
C ARG A 49 3.63 13.84 0.08
N ARG A 50 4.26 12.74 -0.35
CA ARG A 50 4.31 12.32 -1.76
C ARG A 50 3.21 11.32 -2.12
N PHE A 51 2.59 10.71 -1.13
CA PHE A 51 1.54 9.72 -1.29
C PHE A 51 0.37 10.00 -0.34
N ILE A 52 -0.87 9.78 -0.80
CA ILE A 52 -2.09 9.89 0.00
C ILE A 52 -2.80 8.53 -0.03
N PRO A 53 -2.92 7.82 1.11
CA PRO A 53 -3.58 6.54 1.16
C PRO A 53 -5.10 6.74 1.17
N LEU A 54 -5.80 6.09 0.24
CA LEU A 54 -7.25 6.16 0.12
C LEU A 54 -7.85 4.84 0.59
N PHE A 55 -8.66 4.90 1.64
CA PHE A 55 -9.41 3.76 2.16
C PHE A 55 -10.88 3.91 1.76
N MET A 56 -11.51 2.78 1.40
CA MET A 56 -12.91 2.74 1.02
C MET A 56 -13.74 2.24 2.19
N GLY A 57 -14.89 2.88 2.46
CA GLY A 57 -15.73 2.46 3.55
C GLY A 57 -17.04 3.24 3.69
N SER A 58 -18.03 2.63 4.36
CA SER A 58 -19.29 3.29 4.75
C SER A 58 -19.40 3.42 6.27
N ALA A 59 -19.37 4.66 6.77
CA ALA A 59 -19.60 4.96 8.20
C ALA A 59 -20.98 4.51 8.68
N LEU A 60 -21.99 4.54 7.80
CA LEU A 60 -23.38 4.18 8.13
C LEU A 60 -23.58 2.68 8.44
N LYS A 61 -22.73 1.81 7.89
CA LYS A 61 -22.91 0.34 7.98
C LYS A 61 -21.93 -0.34 8.94
N TYR A 62 -21.21 0.41 9.78
CA TYR A 62 -20.20 -0.11 10.73
C TYR A 62 -19.14 -1.06 10.10
N LYS A 63 -18.97 -1.04 8.77
CA LYS A 63 -18.08 -1.99 8.07
C LYS A 63 -16.61 -1.55 7.98
N VAL A 64 -16.29 -0.34 8.44
CA VAL A 64 -14.96 0.29 8.25
C VAL A 64 -14.24 0.53 9.56
N THR A 65 -14.89 0.32 10.70
CA THR A 65 -14.26 0.56 11.99
C THR A 65 -13.33 -0.61 12.26
N ILE A 66 -12.11 -0.48 11.77
CA ILE A 66 -10.95 -1.29 12.12
C ILE A 66 -10.90 -1.28 13.65
N GLU A 67 -10.90 -2.45 14.28
CA GLU A 67 -10.62 -2.58 15.71
C GLU A 67 -9.21 -2.04 15.94
N LEU A 68 -9.13 -0.83 16.50
CA LEU A 68 -7.90 -0.29 17.05
C LEU A 68 -7.59 -1.09 18.33
N PRO A 69 -6.35 -1.56 18.53
CA PRO A 69 -5.90 -1.93 19.87
C PRO A 69 -5.91 -0.73 20.82
#